data_AF-A0A1Y6G6G4-F1
#
_entry.id   AF-A0A1Y6G6G4-F1
#
_cell.length_a   1.000
_cell.length_b   1.000
_cell.length_c   1.000
_cell.angle_alpha   90.00
_cell.angle_beta   90.00
_cell.angle_gamma   90.00
#
_symmetry.space_group_name_H-M   'P 1'
#
loop_
_entity.id
_entity.type
_entity.pdbx_description
1 polymer ?
#
loop_
_entity_poly.entity_id
_entity_poly.type
_entity_poly.pdbx_seq_one_letter_code
_entity_poly.pdbx_strand_id
1 'polypeptide(L)'
;MENQVSKDGMNRRDFLKAGGMSTLAITLGSTGVLTLGSKAFADTTNNPTSGFGGYGPLVQDPNGILDLPKGFHYKIISEEGGQLTNGGKIPGAFDGMAAFEGPNNTTILVRNHELSPGAANPVIGTKPYDSAAAGGTTALVVSPNRNVIKEYVTSSGTIRNCAGGATPWGTWLTCEETRSATHGYVFEVDPQQPENEMSRTPIKEMGRFSHEACAIDPATGYVYLTEDASPSYFYRFIPNDTTQQPGALQKGGKLYAAAIEEVAGPSASTFKTGQTFKIVWKELDPHLCREDAKAQGCIEFKKLEGAFFQAGVFWFDDSSAGEKNLGRIYRYIPGTNTLELFYEATDAKEMESPDNIAMTPWGDLWFVEDGAGDDRLMGITPEGKIYPFAHNRLNGSEMTGPTFSPDGNTLFVNIQSPGRTFAIWGPFARSNSARAREMSYAVPSKNFAPQVSNKVAQFAESQGMSILEAAAFERHGLKI
;
A
#
# COMPACT_ATOMS: atom_id res chain seq x y z
N MET A 1 20.45 -53.32 58.24
CA MET A 1 21.54 -52.40 57.85
C MET A 1 22.00 -52.88 56.49
N GLU A 2 21.30 -52.46 55.42
CA GLU A 2 21.62 -51.25 54.63
C GLU A 2 23.04 -51.39 54.07
N ASN A 3 23.28 -51.49 52.76
CA ASN A 3 22.83 -50.56 51.74
C ASN A 3 22.88 -51.15 50.32
N GLN A 4 22.07 -50.55 49.47
CA GLN A 4 21.87 -50.79 48.04
C GLN A 4 23.13 -50.57 47.20
N VAL A 5 23.22 -51.19 46.02
CA VAL A 5 23.14 -50.51 44.70
C VAL A 5 22.79 -51.55 43.63
N SER A 6 21.74 -51.27 42.86
CA SER A 6 21.24 -52.06 41.73
C SER A 6 22.07 -51.87 40.46
N LYS A 7 22.15 -52.92 39.63
CA LYS A 7 22.44 -52.83 38.20
C LYS A 7 21.40 -53.70 37.48
N ASP A 8 20.29 -53.10 37.11
CA ASP A 8 19.39 -53.64 36.09
C ASP A 8 19.45 -52.73 34.86
N GLY A 9 19.86 -53.33 33.74
CA GLY A 9 19.88 -52.71 32.44
C GLY A 9 18.47 -52.63 31.87
N MET A 10 18.10 -51.46 31.37
CA MET A 10 16.82 -51.26 30.69
C MET A 10 16.73 -52.10 29.40
N ASN A 11 15.65 -52.86 29.30
CA ASN A 11 15.27 -53.67 28.15
C ASN A 11 14.53 -52.81 27.11
N ARG A 12 14.58 -53.22 25.84
CA ARG A 12 14.11 -52.49 24.63
C ARG A 12 12.62 -52.08 24.62
N ARG A 13 11.83 -52.46 25.62
CA ARG A 13 10.40 -52.10 25.75
C ARG A 13 10.12 -50.92 26.69
N ASP A 14 11.08 -50.49 27.51
CA ASP A 14 10.94 -49.29 28.36
C ASP A 14 11.50 -48.02 27.72
N PHE A 15 12.31 -48.15 26.67
CA PHE A 15 12.81 -47.01 25.86
C PHE A 15 11.69 -46.34 25.02
N LEU A 16 10.54 -47.00 24.85
CA LEU A 16 9.42 -46.51 24.03
C LEU A 16 8.27 -45.90 24.86
N LYS A 17 8.46 -45.66 26.16
CA LYS A 17 7.42 -45.02 27.01
C LYS A 17 7.87 -43.76 27.77
N ALA A 18 9.07 -43.23 27.53
CA ALA A 18 9.57 -42.02 28.18
C ALA A 18 10.15 -40.97 27.20
N GLY A 19 9.50 -40.79 26.05
CA GLY A 19 9.89 -39.81 25.03
C GLY A 19 8.71 -39.34 24.20
N GLY A 20 7.67 -38.82 24.85
CA GLY A 20 6.53 -38.19 24.20
C GLY A 20 6.77 -36.69 24.05
N MET A 21 6.61 -36.19 22.82
CA MET A 21 6.59 -34.78 22.38
C MET A 21 7.95 -34.13 22.08
N SER A 22 8.47 -34.40 20.87
CA SER A 22 9.00 -33.38 19.93
C SER A 22 9.84 -34.05 18.84
N THR A 23 9.22 -34.47 17.73
CA THR A 23 9.94 -34.64 16.47
C THR A 23 8.97 -34.42 15.32
N LEU A 24 9.02 -33.22 14.72
CA LEU A 24 8.39 -32.95 13.43
C LEU A 24 8.94 -33.94 12.39
N ALA A 25 8.03 -34.49 11.59
CA ALA A 25 8.34 -35.36 10.48
C ALA A 25 9.14 -34.59 9.42
N ILE A 26 10.41 -34.94 9.26
CA ILE A 26 11.22 -34.56 8.10
C ILE A 26 10.84 -35.54 6.97
N THR A 27 9.93 -35.10 6.10
CA THR A 27 9.68 -35.79 4.83
C THR A 27 10.72 -35.30 3.83
N LEU A 28 11.73 -36.13 3.57
CA LEU A 28 12.72 -35.94 2.51
C LEU A 28 12.06 -36.05 1.14
N GLY A 29 11.61 -34.92 0.60
CA GLY A 29 11.29 -34.73 -0.82
C GLY A 29 12.36 -33.83 -1.45
N SER A 30 13.14 -34.39 -2.36
CA SER A 30 14.23 -33.72 -3.07
C SER A 30 13.74 -32.54 -3.91
N THR A 31 13.94 -31.30 -3.44
CA THR A 31 14.07 -30.07 -4.25
C THR A 31 14.68 -28.94 -3.39
N GLY A 32 15.91 -28.55 -3.70
CA GLY A 32 16.45 -27.19 -3.50
C GLY A 32 16.52 -26.60 -2.09
N VAL A 33 17.55 -26.97 -1.34
CA VAL A 33 18.00 -26.21 -0.16
C VAL A 33 18.75 -24.95 -0.63
N LEU A 34 18.18 -23.78 -0.38
CA LEU A 34 18.94 -22.52 -0.24
C LEU A 34 18.41 -21.77 0.99
N THR A 35 18.85 -22.22 2.16
CA THR A 35 18.90 -21.41 3.38
C THR A 35 20.21 -20.63 3.38
N LEU A 36 20.15 -19.33 3.11
CA LEU A 36 21.20 -18.37 3.49
C LEU A 36 20.55 -17.25 4.29
N GLY A 37 20.95 -17.15 5.55
CA GLY A 37 20.56 -16.07 6.42
C GLY A 37 21.22 -14.74 6.03
N SER A 38 20.48 -13.68 6.34
CA SER A 38 20.95 -12.38 6.84
C SER A 38 22.04 -11.65 6.03
N LYS A 39 21.61 -10.58 5.35
CA LYS A 39 22.43 -9.54 4.72
C LYS A 39 23.36 -10.02 3.59
N ALA A 40 22.77 -10.25 2.43
CA ALA A 40 23.43 -9.98 1.16
C ALA A 40 22.35 -9.77 0.09
N PHE A 41 21.93 -8.51 -0.12
CA PHE A 41 21.62 -8.15 -1.50
C PHE A 41 22.94 -8.36 -2.24
N ALA A 42 23.02 -9.45 -3.00
CA ALA A 42 24.10 -9.59 -3.94
C ALA A 42 23.97 -8.40 -4.89
N ASP A 43 24.90 -7.46 -4.76
CA ASP A 43 25.31 -6.56 -5.82
C ASP A 43 25.72 -7.46 -6.99
N THR A 44 24.70 -7.87 -7.78
CA THR A 44 24.93 -8.52 -9.05
C THR A 44 25.46 -7.41 -9.92
N THR A 45 26.76 -7.47 -10.18
CA THR A 45 27.60 -6.45 -10.81
C THR A 45 27.26 -6.18 -12.28
N ASN A 46 26.02 -6.39 -12.70
CA ASN A 46 25.46 -6.02 -14.00
C ASN A 46 23.92 -5.90 -13.93
N ASN A 47 23.35 -5.27 -12.89
CA ASN A 47 21.94 -4.85 -12.98
C ASN A 47 21.87 -3.58 -13.86
N PRO A 48 21.25 -3.61 -15.06
CA PRO A 48 21.23 -2.46 -15.98
C PRO A 48 20.46 -1.24 -15.46
N THR A 49 19.80 -1.37 -14.30
CA THR A 49 19.08 -0.33 -13.55
C THR A 49 19.83 0.17 -12.30
N SER A 50 20.99 -0.41 -11.98
CA SER A 50 21.84 0.05 -10.88
C SER A 50 22.38 1.45 -11.17
N GLY A 51 21.98 2.44 -10.38
CA GLY A 51 22.47 3.81 -10.55
C GLY A 51 21.67 4.89 -9.85
N PHE A 52 20.36 4.69 -9.65
CA PHE A 52 19.55 5.67 -8.93
C PHE A 52 19.47 5.31 -7.44
N GLY A 53 20.20 6.08 -6.63
CA GLY A 53 20.31 5.93 -5.18
C GLY A 53 19.62 7.04 -4.38
N GLY A 54 18.61 7.68 -4.96
CA GLY A 54 17.92 8.85 -4.42
C GLY A 54 18.41 10.17 -5.00
N TYR A 55 17.95 11.28 -4.42
CA TYR A 55 18.16 12.65 -4.92
C TYR A 55 19.30 13.41 -4.20
N GLY A 56 20.09 12.71 -3.38
CA GLY A 56 21.12 13.31 -2.53
C GLY A 56 20.55 13.85 -1.20
N PRO A 57 21.35 14.61 -0.44
CA PRO A 57 20.91 15.16 0.85
C PRO A 57 19.81 16.23 0.65
N LEU A 58 18.93 16.34 1.64
CA LEU A 58 17.96 17.42 1.72
C LEU A 58 18.67 18.76 1.94
N VAL A 59 18.17 19.80 1.28
CA VAL A 59 18.58 21.18 1.48
C VAL A 59 17.56 21.83 2.39
N GLN A 60 18.05 22.46 3.46
CA GLN A 60 17.19 23.17 4.40
C GLN A 60 16.43 24.30 3.70
N ASP A 61 15.12 24.31 3.85
CA ASP A 61 14.25 25.38 3.36
C ASP A 61 14.49 26.65 4.19
N PRO A 62 14.85 27.78 3.56
CA PRO A 62 15.00 29.05 4.26
C PRO A 62 13.74 29.52 5.02
N ASN A 63 12.56 29.07 4.60
CA ASN A 63 11.29 29.38 5.28
C ASN A 63 10.94 28.37 6.37
N GLY A 64 11.68 27.27 6.50
CA GLY A 64 11.46 26.22 7.48
C GLY A 64 10.14 25.47 7.28
N ILE A 65 9.68 25.27 6.05
CA ILE A 65 8.41 24.59 5.75
C ILE A 65 8.68 23.16 5.30
N LEU A 66 9.42 22.98 4.20
CA LEU A 66 9.64 21.67 3.60
C LEU A 66 11.03 21.57 3.00
N ASP A 67 11.89 20.78 3.62
CA ASP A 67 13.23 20.53 3.09
C ASP A 67 13.13 19.59 1.89
N LEU A 68 13.84 19.92 0.81
CA LEU A 68 13.84 19.17 -0.45
C LEU A 68 15.27 19.01 -1.00
N PRO A 69 15.52 18.00 -1.84
CA PRO A 69 16.80 17.85 -2.52
C PRO A 69 17.09 19.04 -3.42
N LYS A 70 18.38 19.27 -3.69
CA LYS A 70 18.83 20.37 -4.53
C LYS A 70 18.16 20.33 -5.92
N GLY A 71 17.57 21.46 -6.31
CA GLY A 71 16.93 21.64 -7.63
C GLY A 71 15.43 21.33 -7.65
N PHE A 72 14.85 20.89 -6.53
CA PHE A 72 13.41 20.79 -6.37
C PHE A 72 12.83 22.08 -5.80
N HIS A 73 11.56 22.29 -6.12
CA HIS A 73 10.77 23.45 -5.73
C HIS A 73 9.39 22.98 -5.31
N TYR A 74 8.76 23.73 -4.41
CA TYR A 74 7.36 23.50 -4.05
C TYR A 74 6.54 24.78 -4.15
N LYS A 75 5.23 24.58 -4.18
CA LYS A 75 4.22 25.61 -3.97
C LYS A 75 3.11 25.04 -3.11
N ILE A 76 2.69 25.77 -2.08
CA ILE A 76 1.46 25.46 -1.35
C ILE A 76 0.29 25.87 -2.24
N ILE A 77 -0.59 24.92 -2.56
CA ILE A 77 -1.69 25.13 -3.50
C ILE A 77 -3.07 25.18 -2.83
N SER A 78 -3.19 24.66 -1.60
CA SER A 78 -4.42 24.71 -0.81
C SER A 78 -4.06 24.67 0.67
N GLU A 79 -4.80 25.43 1.50
CA GLU A 79 -4.60 25.55 2.93
C GLU A 79 -5.95 25.51 3.66
N GLU A 80 -6.01 24.75 4.75
CA GLU A 80 -7.16 24.68 5.64
C GLU A 80 -7.64 26.08 6.05
N GLY A 81 -8.96 26.28 6.07
CA GLY A 81 -9.58 27.55 6.43
C GLY A 81 -9.51 28.63 5.35
N GLY A 82 -8.83 28.36 4.23
CA GLY A 82 -8.94 29.14 2.99
C GLY A 82 -10.35 29.04 2.37
N GLN A 83 -10.51 29.45 1.12
CA GLN A 83 -11.82 29.50 0.46
C GLN A 83 -11.96 28.49 -0.68
N LEU A 84 -13.02 27.71 -0.62
CA LEU A 84 -13.55 26.95 -1.74
C LEU A 84 -14.09 27.89 -2.81
N THR A 85 -14.31 27.36 -4.02
CA THR A 85 -14.83 28.14 -5.16
C THR A 85 -16.24 28.70 -4.91
N ASN A 86 -17.03 28.07 -4.06
CA ASN A 86 -18.36 28.54 -3.67
C ASN A 86 -18.34 29.54 -2.49
N GLY A 87 -17.15 29.93 -1.99
CA GLY A 87 -16.97 30.80 -0.84
C GLY A 87 -17.05 30.10 0.53
N GLY A 88 -17.31 28.79 0.57
CA GLY A 88 -17.18 27.98 1.78
C GLY A 88 -15.72 27.88 2.24
N LYS A 89 -15.49 27.42 3.47
CA LYS A 89 -14.14 27.20 3.97
C LYS A 89 -13.55 25.89 3.43
N ILE A 90 -12.26 25.90 3.13
CA ILE A 90 -11.50 24.67 2.90
C ILE A 90 -11.48 23.89 4.23
N PRO A 91 -11.91 22.61 4.26
CA PRO A 91 -11.95 21.82 5.48
C PRO A 91 -10.55 21.54 6.05
N GLY A 92 -10.44 20.95 7.24
CA GLY A 92 -9.15 20.58 7.86
C GLY A 92 -8.70 19.14 7.59
N ALA A 93 -7.65 18.71 8.31
CA ALA A 93 -7.13 17.33 8.34
C ALA A 93 -6.95 16.71 6.94
N PHE A 94 -6.05 17.29 6.14
CA PHE A 94 -5.82 16.82 4.77
C PHE A 94 -5.15 15.46 4.75
N ASP A 95 -5.74 14.51 4.04
CA ASP A 95 -5.27 13.13 4.07
C ASP A 95 -5.10 12.55 2.66
N GLY A 96 -5.22 11.23 2.50
CA GLY A 96 -5.05 10.52 1.25
C GLY A 96 -5.72 11.19 0.06
N MET A 97 -5.02 11.16 -1.07
CA MET A 97 -5.49 11.75 -2.31
C MET A 97 -5.01 11.00 -3.55
N ALA A 98 -5.75 11.19 -4.64
CA ALA A 98 -5.36 10.73 -5.97
C ALA A 98 -5.45 11.86 -6.98
N ALA A 99 -4.60 11.77 -8.01
CA ALA A 99 -4.58 12.67 -9.15
C ALA A 99 -5.17 11.99 -10.40
N PHE A 100 -6.10 12.68 -11.04
CA PHE A 100 -6.76 12.25 -12.27
C PHE A 100 -6.49 13.24 -13.40
N GLU A 101 -6.53 12.77 -14.64
CA GLU A 101 -6.48 13.63 -15.81
C GLU A 101 -7.75 14.48 -15.91
N GLY A 102 -7.57 15.79 -16.04
CA GLY A 102 -8.64 16.74 -16.26
C GLY A 102 -8.57 17.38 -17.64
N PRO A 103 -9.60 18.14 -18.04
CA PRO A 103 -9.64 18.80 -19.34
C PRO A 103 -8.49 19.81 -19.49
N ASN A 104 -8.03 20.03 -20.73
CA ASN A 104 -6.99 21.03 -21.04
C ASN A 104 -5.67 20.82 -20.27
N ASN A 105 -5.25 19.56 -20.10
CA ASN A 105 -4.03 19.18 -19.37
C ASN A 105 -4.03 19.62 -17.89
N THR A 106 -5.20 19.86 -17.30
CA THR A 106 -5.28 20.05 -15.84
C THR A 106 -5.16 18.71 -15.12
N THR A 107 -4.76 18.76 -13.86
CA THR A 107 -4.83 17.63 -12.93
C THR A 107 -6.01 17.85 -11.98
N ILE A 108 -6.87 16.86 -11.80
CA ILE A 108 -7.91 16.89 -10.77
C ILE A 108 -7.40 16.07 -9.58
N LEU A 109 -7.17 16.72 -8.44
CA LEU A 109 -6.88 16.03 -7.18
C LEU A 109 -8.19 15.77 -6.45
N VAL A 110 -8.42 14.56 -5.94
CA VAL A 110 -9.49 14.28 -4.95
C VAL A 110 -8.81 13.96 -3.63
N ARG A 111 -9.11 14.75 -2.60
CA ARG A 111 -8.44 14.74 -1.30
C ARG A 111 -9.42 14.46 -0.18
N ASN A 112 -9.04 13.56 0.71
CA ASN A 112 -9.78 13.24 1.91
C ASN A 112 -9.61 14.28 3.03
N HIS A 113 -10.58 14.27 3.93
CA HIS A 113 -10.57 15.07 5.16
C HIS A 113 -10.85 14.17 6.36
N GLU A 114 -9.83 13.89 7.18
CA GLU A 114 -9.85 12.91 8.28
C GLU A 114 -10.50 13.49 9.54
N LEU A 115 -11.74 13.97 9.39
CA LEU A 115 -12.41 14.79 10.40
C LEU A 115 -13.44 14.00 11.20
N SER A 116 -13.47 14.29 12.50
CA SER A 116 -14.51 13.84 13.44
C SER A 116 -15.52 14.96 13.76
N PRO A 117 -16.75 14.62 14.20
CA PRO A 117 -17.74 15.60 14.64
C PRO A 117 -17.16 16.61 15.65
N GLY A 118 -17.41 17.89 15.41
CA GLY A 118 -16.84 18.99 16.22
C GLY A 118 -15.58 19.64 15.64
N ALA A 119 -15.08 19.16 14.49
CA ALA A 119 -13.99 19.82 13.75
C ALA A 119 -14.27 21.31 13.48
N ALA A 120 -13.24 22.14 13.57
CA ALA A 120 -13.34 23.59 13.37
C ALA A 120 -13.70 23.97 11.92
N ASN A 121 -13.18 23.22 10.95
CA ASN A 121 -13.43 23.38 9.53
C ASN A 121 -13.94 22.05 8.94
N PRO A 122 -15.23 21.70 9.12
CA PRO A 122 -15.79 20.45 8.59
C PRO A 122 -16.02 20.53 7.08
N VAL A 123 -16.20 19.37 6.43
CA VAL A 123 -16.66 19.30 5.05
C VAL A 123 -18.17 19.62 5.01
N ILE A 124 -18.52 20.76 4.43
CA ILE A 124 -19.93 21.18 4.30
C ILE A 124 -20.38 20.99 2.85
N GLY A 125 -21.14 19.92 2.62
CA GLY A 125 -21.75 19.62 1.33
C GLY A 125 -23.27 19.81 1.31
N THR A 126 -23.86 19.62 0.14
CA THR A 126 -25.31 19.78 -0.10
C THR A 126 -26.10 18.48 0.02
N LYS A 127 -25.43 17.33 -0.06
CA LYS A 127 -26.08 16.00 0.01
C LYS A 127 -25.27 15.03 0.88
N PRO A 128 -25.15 15.31 2.19
CA PRO A 128 -24.34 14.48 3.08
C PRO A 128 -24.92 13.07 3.23
N TYR A 129 -24.04 12.09 3.44
CA TYR A 129 -24.44 10.74 3.90
C TYR A 129 -25.06 10.81 5.30
N ASP A 130 -24.33 11.36 6.27
CA ASP A 130 -24.83 11.74 7.59
C ASP A 130 -24.56 13.23 7.84
N SER A 131 -25.62 14.00 8.08
CA SER A 131 -25.53 15.44 8.36
C SER A 131 -24.80 15.80 9.66
N ALA A 132 -24.61 14.85 10.58
CA ALA A 132 -23.88 15.06 11.83
C ALA A 132 -22.36 14.79 11.70
N ALA A 133 -21.93 14.17 10.60
CA ALA A 133 -20.53 13.86 10.35
C ALA A 133 -19.79 15.05 9.72
N ALA A 134 -18.48 15.12 9.94
CA ALA A 134 -17.65 16.27 9.59
C ALA A 134 -16.63 16.01 8.48
N GLY A 135 -16.40 14.73 8.13
CA GLY A 135 -15.49 14.31 7.07
C GLY A 135 -16.15 14.34 5.69
N GLY A 136 -15.38 13.91 4.71
CA GLY A 136 -15.74 13.93 3.30
C GLY A 136 -14.51 14.12 2.43
N THR A 137 -14.75 14.58 1.20
CA THR A 137 -13.69 14.82 0.23
C THR A 137 -13.89 16.15 -0.49
N THR A 138 -12.78 16.76 -0.90
CA THR A 138 -12.76 17.89 -1.83
C THR A 138 -11.97 17.54 -3.08
N ALA A 139 -12.26 18.22 -4.18
CA ALA A 139 -11.45 18.17 -5.39
C ALA A 139 -10.84 19.52 -5.75
N LEU A 140 -9.61 19.48 -6.25
CA LEU A 140 -8.85 20.63 -6.74
C LEU A 140 -8.57 20.45 -8.23
N VAL A 141 -8.90 21.44 -9.06
CA VAL A 141 -8.49 21.45 -10.47
C VAL A 141 -7.23 22.30 -10.60
N VAL A 142 -6.10 21.65 -10.88
CA VAL A 142 -4.77 22.25 -10.91
C VAL A 142 -4.30 22.40 -12.36
N SER A 143 -3.93 23.61 -12.77
CA SER A 143 -3.35 23.88 -14.09
C SER A 143 -1.92 23.30 -14.25
N PRO A 144 -1.39 23.15 -15.48
CA PRO A 144 0.01 22.75 -15.71
C PRO A 144 1.06 23.62 -15.00
N ASN A 145 0.71 24.87 -14.70
CA ASN A 145 1.54 25.82 -13.96
C ASN A 145 1.35 25.73 -12.43
N ARG A 146 0.73 24.66 -11.93
CA ARG A 146 0.49 24.40 -10.49
C ARG A 146 -0.31 25.52 -9.81
N ASN A 147 -1.24 26.13 -10.54
CA ASN A 147 -2.25 27.04 -9.99
C ASN A 147 -3.58 26.31 -9.86
N VAL A 148 -4.23 26.44 -8.69
CA VAL A 148 -5.60 25.95 -8.48
C VAL A 148 -6.56 26.86 -9.24
N ILE A 149 -7.36 26.25 -10.10
CA ILE A 149 -8.42 26.90 -10.89
C ILE A 149 -9.73 26.82 -10.12
N LYS A 150 -10.00 25.67 -9.49
CA LYS A 150 -11.22 25.40 -8.71
C LYS A 150 -10.89 24.49 -7.54
N GLU A 151 -11.62 24.64 -6.45
CA GLU A 151 -11.64 23.74 -5.30
C GLU A 151 -13.09 23.63 -4.79
N TYR A 152 -13.61 22.40 -4.69
CA TYR A 152 -15.02 22.14 -4.39
C TYR A 152 -15.22 20.82 -3.64
N VAL A 153 -16.34 20.68 -2.92
CA VAL A 153 -16.70 19.45 -2.21
C VAL A 153 -17.14 18.37 -3.20
N THR A 154 -16.62 17.15 -3.04
CA THR A 154 -16.97 15.98 -3.86
C THR A 154 -17.76 14.92 -3.10
N SER A 155 -17.58 14.83 -1.77
CA SER A 155 -18.39 14.01 -0.88
C SER A 155 -18.49 14.67 0.49
N SER A 156 -19.57 14.44 1.22
CA SER A 156 -19.78 14.97 2.57
C SER A 156 -20.59 14.02 3.44
N GLY A 157 -20.49 14.20 4.76
CA GLY A 157 -21.25 13.42 5.74
C GLY A 157 -20.67 12.03 6.01
N THR A 158 -19.41 11.79 5.65
CA THR A 158 -18.60 10.67 6.12
C THR A 158 -17.72 11.12 7.30
N ILE A 159 -17.01 10.21 7.95
CA ILE A 159 -16.19 10.51 9.13
C ILE A 159 -14.80 9.88 8.99
N ARG A 160 -13.77 10.59 9.47
CA ARG A 160 -12.38 10.09 9.48
C ARG A 160 -11.99 9.46 8.14
N ASN A 161 -12.19 10.22 7.07
CA ASN A 161 -11.74 9.80 5.75
C ASN A 161 -10.21 9.83 5.76
N CYS A 162 -9.56 8.68 5.94
CA CYS A 162 -8.12 8.55 6.01
C CYS A 162 -7.52 8.50 4.60
N ALA A 163 -7.05 7.33 4.17
CA ALA A 163 -6.58 7.12 2.82
C ALA A 163 -7.69 6.56 1.89
N GLY A 164 -7.28 5.78 0.89
CA GLY A 164 -8.19 5.30 -0.12
C GLY A 164 -7.48 4.68 -1.31
N GLY A 165 -8.19 4.62 -2.43
CA GLY A 165 -7.68 4.01 -3.65
C GLY A 165 -8.23 4.67 -4.91
N ALA A 166 -7.36 5.00 -5.85
CA ALA A 166 -7.77 5.42 -7.19
C ALA A 166 -8.32 4.24 -7.98
N THR A 167 -9.48 4.41 -8.61
CA THR A 167 -10.00 3.40 -9.53
C THR A 167 -9.41 3.59 -10.94
N PRO A 168 -9.19 2.50 -11.71
CA PRO A 168 -8.76 2.59 -13.10
C PRO A 168 -9.71 3.37 -14.02
N TRP A 169 -10.96 3.57 -13.60
CA TRP A 169 -12.00 4.28 -14.34
C TRP A 169 -12.21 5.74 -13.89
N GLY A 170 -11.29 6.28 -13.10
CA GLY A 170 -11.23 7.72 -12.82
C GLY A 170 -12.12 8.20 -11.66
N THR A 171 -12.43 7.31 -10.72
CA THR A 171 -13.09 7.64 -9.44
C THR A 171 -12.14 7.40 -8.26
N TRP A 172 -12.47 7.94 -7.10
CA TRP A 172 -11.74 7.77 -5.85
C TRP A 172 -12.55 6.94 -4.87
N LEU A 173 -11.95 5.91 -4.28
CA LEU A 173 -12.51 5.21 -3.14
C LEU A 173 -11.98 5.87 -1.88
N THR A 174 -12.88 6.50 -1.11
CA THR A 174 -12.54 7.08 0.19
C THR A 174 -12.90 6.10 1.31
N CYS A 175 -12.00 5.96 2.28
CA CYS A 175 -12.10 4.98 3.36
C CYS A 175 -12.39 5.68 4.69
N GLU A 176 -13.45 5.28 5.39
CA GLU A 176 -13.68 5.72 6.77
C GLU A 176 -12.90 4.87 7.76
N GLU A 177 -11.98 5.50 8.48
CA GLU A 177 -11.12 4.90 9.49
C GLU A 177 -11.87 4.90 10.83
N THR A 178 -12.93 4.08 10.93
CA THR A 178 -13.71 3.92 12.15
C THR A 178 -14.47 2.60 12.18
N ARG A 179 -15.00 2.22 13.35
CA ARG A 179 -15.86 1.04 13.53
C ARG A 179 -17.23 1.38 14.12
N SER A 180 -17.66 2.63 14.01
CA SER A 180 -18.96 3.05 14.55
C SER A 180 -20.12 2.28 13.89
N ALA A 181 -21.30 2.23 14.51
CA ALA A 181 -22.40 1.40 14.03
C ALA A 181 -22.92 1.80 12.62
N THR A 182 -22.83 3.09 12.28
CA THR A 182 -23.34 3.66 11.03
C THR A 182 -22.25 4.07 10.04
N HIS A 183 -20.97 3.98 10.43
CA HIS A 183 -19.79 4.32 9.62
C HIS A 183 -18.77 3.18 9.60
N GLY A 184 -17.63 3.41 8.97
CA GLY A 184 -16.54 2.43 8.80
C GLY A 184 -16.65 1.69 7.48
N TYR A 185 -17.03 2.41 6.42
CA TYR A 185 -17.23 1.86 5.09
C TYR A 185 -16.40 2.61 4.04
N VAL A 186 -16.31 1.99 2.87
CA VAL A 186 -15.76 2.61 1.66
C VAL A 186 -16.86 3.27 0.85
N PHE A 187 -16.58 4.43 0.26
CA PHE A 187 -17.47 5.17 -0.63
C PHE A 187 -16.77 5.48 -1.95
N GLU A 188 -17.51 5.45 -3.05
CA GLU A 188 -16.98 5.80 -4.38
C GLU A 188 -17.34 7.25 -4.74
N VAL A 189 -16.31 8.03 -5.07
CA VAL A 189 -16.39 9.47 -5.36
C VAL A 189 -16.00 9.72 -6.81
N ASP A 190 -16.94 10.24 -7.60
CA ASP A 190 -16.68 10.72 -8.96
C ASP A 190 -16.43 12.24 -8.92
N PRO A 191 -15.19 12.73 -9.19
CA PRO A 191 -14.90 14.16 -9.17
C PRO A 191 -15.65 14.97 -10.23
N GLN A 192 -16.17 14.32 -11.29
CA GLN A 192 -16.94 14.96 -12.34
C GLN A 192 -18.43 15.06 -11.99
N GLN A 193 -18.89 14.26 -11.02
CA GLN A 193 -20.27 14.25 -10.52
C GLN A 193 -20.28 14.40 -8.99
N PRO A 194 -19.90 15.58 -8.47
CA PRO A 194 -19.77 15.79 -7.03
C PRO A 194 -21.09 15.54 -6.30
N GLU A 195 -20.99 14.91 -5.13
CA GLU A 195 -22.12 14.59 -4.24
C GLU A 195 -23.24 13.78 -4.89
N ASN A 196 -22.91 12.90 -5.85
CA ASN A 196 -23.87 11.98 -6.47
C ASN A 196 -24.32 10.86 -5.51
N GLU A 197 -25.07 9.88 -6.00
CA GLU A 197 -25.58 8.79 -5.16
C GLU A 197 -24.45 7.90 -4.60
N MET A 198 -23.39 7.67 -5.37
CA MET A 198 -22.29 6.77 -5.00
C MET A 198 -21.51 7.33 -3.81
N SER A 199 -21.27 8.64 -3.78
CA SER A 199 -20.48 9.28 -2.74
C SER A 199 -21.17 9.28 -1.37
N ARG A 200 -22.47 8.93 -1.31
CA ARG A 200 -23.24 8.82 -0.07
C ARG A 200 -23.88 7.45 0.15
N THR A 201 -23.52 6.47 -0.67
CA THR A 201 -23.96 5.08 -0.51
C THR A 201 -22.75 4.22 -0.12
N PRO A 202 -22.68 3.72 1.12
CA PRO A 202 -21.57 2.88 1.54
C PRO A 202 -21.57 1.54 0.81
N ILE A 203 -20.39 1.08 0.39
CA ILE A 203 -20.21 -0.25 -0.21
C ILE A 203 -20.08 -1.28 0.92
N LYS A 204 -21.21 -1.66 1.53
CA LYS A 204 -21.24 -2.44 2.77
C LYS A 204 -20.58 -3.82 2.65
N GLU A 205 -20.64 -4.44 1.48
CA GLU A 205 -20.05 -5.74 1.21
C GLU A 205 -18.51 -5.72 1.17
N MET A 206 -17.87 -4.52 1.17
CA MET A 206 -16.43 -4.39 1.44
C MET A 206 -16.08 -4.52 2.92
N GLY A 207 -17.07 -4.64 3.79
CA GLY A 207 -16.90 -4.85 5.22
C GLY A 207 -16.91 -3.57 6.05
N ARG A 208 -17.10 -3.74 7.36
CA ARG A 208 -17.09 -2.65 8.34
C ARG A 208 -15.93 -2.76 9.32
N PHE A 209 -14.88 -1.98 9.09
CA PHE A 209 -13.66 -1.92 9.90
C PHE A 209 -13.00 -0.53 9.76
N SER A 210 -11.92 -0.24 10.50
CA SER A 210 -11.12 0.98 10.26
C SER A 210 -10.41 0.82 8.92
N HIS A 211 -11.06 1.20 7.82
CA HIS A 211 -10.44 1.12 6.51
C HIS A 211 -9.36 2.20 6.43
N GLU A 212 -8.13 1.79 6.12
CA GLU A 212 -7.09 2.77 5.81
C GLU A 212 -7.11 3.08 4.31
N ALA A 213 -6.53 2.18 3.53
CA ALA A 213 -6.33 2.35 2.10
C ALA A 213 -6.89 1.15 1.34
N CYS A 214 -7.04 1.34 0.03
CA CYS A 214 -7.36 0.24 -0.85
C CYS A 214 -6.72 0.44 -2.21
N ALA A 215 -6.58 -0.64 -2.97
CA ALA A 215 -6.16 -0.53 -4.36
C ALA A 215 -6.83 -1.61 -5.21
N ILE A 216 -7.06 -1.27 -6.48
CA ILE A 216 -7.73 -2.15 -7.43
C ILE A 216 -6.69 -2.82 -8.31
N ASP A 217 -6.83 -4.14 -8.49
CA ASP A 217 -6.15 -4.84 -9.58
C ASP A 217 -6.89 -4.54 -10.90
N PRO A 218 -6.30 -3.77 -11.82
CA PRO A 218 -6.95 -3.40 -13.09
C PRO A 218 -7.20 -4.61 -14.00
N ALA A 219 -6.51 -5.73 -13.79
CA ALA A 219 -6.71 -6.94 -14.60
C ALA A 219 -8.00 -7.69 -14.22
N THR A 220 -8.44 -7.58 -12.96
CA THR A 220 -9.55 -8.38 -12.41
C THR A 220 -10.71 -7.55 -11.86
N GLY A 221 -10.46 -6.28 -11.53
CA GLY A 221 -11.39 -5.44 -10.78
C GLY A 221 -11.48 -5.79 -9.28
N TYR A 222 -10.60 -6.65 -8.77
CA TYR A 222 -10.59 -6.99 -7.35
C TYR A 222 -10.01 -5.84 -6.54
N VAL A 223 -10.59 -5.62 -5.37
CA VAL A 223 -10.18 -4.54 -4.47
C VAL A 223 -9.45 -5.18 -3.28
N TYR A 224 -8.26 -4.70 -3.00
CA TYR A 224 -7.45 -5.09 -1.84
C TYR A 224 -7.52 -3.98 -0.81
N LEU A 225 -7.72 -4.31 0.48
CA LEU A 225 -7.97 -3.34 1.54
C LEU A 225 -7.08 -3.61 2.76
N THR A 226 -6.65 -2.53 3.40
CA THR A 226 -5.87 -2.50 4.64
C THR A 226 -6.75 -2.01 5.81
N GLU A 227 -6.33 -2.31 7.03
CA GLU A 227 -7.04 -1.93 8.25
C GLU A 227 -6.09 -1.27 9.25
N ASP A 228 -6.38 -0.02 9.62
CA ASP A 228 -5.72 0.64 10.73
C ASP A 228 -6.34 0.20 12.07
N ALA A 229 -5.89 -0.97 12.53
CA ALA A 229 -6.15 -1.46 13.87
C ALA A 229 -5.10 -2.47 14.31
N SER A 230 -5.04 -2.75 15.61
CA SER A 230 -4.21 -3.83 16.18
C SER A 230 -5.08 -4.88 16.90
N PRO A 231 -5.09 -6.16 16.47
CA PRO A 231 -4.50 -6.65 15.21
C PRO A 231 -5.26 -6.13 13.99
N SER A 232 -4.62 -6.13 12.84
CA SER A 232 -5.22 -5.83 11.52
C SER A 232 -5.17 -7.05 10.61
N TYR A 233 -5.99 -7.02 9.56
CA TYR A 233 -6.04 -8.08 8.56
C TYR A 233 -5.90 -7.53 7.14
N PHE A 234 -5.32 -8.34 6.26
CA PHE A 234 -5.25 -8.03 4.83
C PHE A 234 -6.47 -8.60 4.11
N TYR A 235 -7.29 -7.72 3.51
CA TYR A 235 -8.55 -8.08 2.89
C TYR A 235 -8.51 -8.06 1.36
N ARG A 236 -9.44 -8.83 0.76
CA ARG A 236 -9.75 -8.79 -0.68
C ARG A 236 -11.25 -8.84 -0.89
N PHE A 237 -11.77 -7.91 -1.65
CA PHE A 237 -13.13 -7.86 -2.13
C PHE A 237 -13.21 -8.22 -3.61
N ILE A 238 -14.12 -9.15 -3.94
CA ILE A 238 -14.44 -9.55 -5.31
C ILE A 238 -15.82 -9.00 -5.67
N PRO A 239 -15.92 -8.01 -6.58
CA PRO A 239 -17.21 -7.43 -6.95
C PRO A 239 -18.07 -8.40 -7.77
N ASN A 240 -19.38 -8.29 -7.62
CA ASN A 240 -20.35 -9.00 -8.47
C ASN A 240 -20.35 -8.44 -9.90
N ASP A 241 -20.10 -7.14 -10.05
CA ASP A 241 -19.99 -6.46 -11.34
C ASP A 241 -18.51 -6.12 -11.62
N THR A 242 -17.95 -6.76 -12.64
CA THR A 242 -16.55 -6.61 -13.06
C THR A 242 -16.39 -5.70 -14.28
N THR A 243 -17.42 -4.92 -14.62
CA THR A 243 -17.36 -3.97 -15.76
C THR A 243 -16.34 -2.85 -15.58
N GLN A 244 -15.87 -2.63 -14.34
CA GLN A 244 -14.87 -1.59 -14.01
C GLN A 244 -15.33 -0.20 -14.48
N GLN A 245 -16.58 0.14 -14.12
CA GLN A 245 -17.21 1.42 -14.40
C GLN A 245 -17.67 2.07 -13.08
N PRO A 246 -17.86 3.40 -13.04
CA PRO A 246 -18.44 4.07 -11.87
C PRO A 246 -19.74 3.38 -11.42
N GLY A 247 -19.79 2.96 -10.15
CA GLY A 247 -20.96 2.33 -9.56
C GLY A 247 -21.04 0.82 -9.74
N ALA A 248 -20.06 0.17 -10.40
CA ALA A 248 -19.98 -1.29 -10.46
C ALA A 248 -19.80 -1.89 -9.06
N LEU A 249 -18.98 -1.27 -8.20
CA LEU A 249 -18.72 -1.74 -6.84
C LEU A 249 -19.98 -1.66 -5.94
N GLN A 250 -20.92 -0.78 -6.26
CA GLN A 250 -22.20 -0.64 -5.54
C GLN A 250 -23.14 -1.84 -5.76
N LYS A 251 -22.79 -2.77 -6.66
CA LYS A 251 -23.53 -4.04 -6.87
C LYS A 251 -23.17 -5.13 -5.87
N GLY A 252 -22.36 -4.79 -4.86
CA GLY A 252 -21.91 -5.70 -3.82
C GLY A 252 -20.92 -6.74 -4.36
N GLY A 253 -20.57 -7.70 -3.51
CA GLY A 253 -19.57 -8.71 -3.82
C GLY A 253 -19.30 -9.61 -2.62
N LYS A 254 -18.12 -10.21 -2.60
CA LYS A 254 -17.67 -11.10 -1.52
C LYS A 254 -16.36 -10.61 -0.92
N LEU A 255 -16.29 -10.60 0.40
CA LEU A 255 -15.12 -10.20 1.17
C LEU A 255 -14.34 -11.42 1.66
N TYR A 256 -13.02 -11.31 1.62
CA TYR A 256 -12.08 -12.34 2.07
C TYR A 256 -10.98 -11.73 2.93
N ALA A 257 -10.37 -12.51 3.82
CA ALA A 257 -9.09 -12.21 4.46
C ALA A 257 -8.01 -13.25 4.11
N ALA A 258 -6.76 -12.80 4.11
CA ALA A 258 -5.59 -13.63 3.84
C ALA A 258 -5.26 -14.57 5.02
N ALA A 259 -4.96 -15.83 4.72
CA ALA A 259 -4.56 -16.87 5.69
C ALA A 259 -3.42 -17.75 5.13
N ILE A 260 -2.77 -18.55 5.99
CA ILE A 260 -1.72 -19.52 5.61
C ILE A 260 -2.17 -20.91 6.10
N GLU A 261 -2.37 -21.89 5.20
CA GLU A 261 -3.04 -23.17 5.54
C GLU A 261 -2.30 -24.02 6.59
N GLU A 262 -0.97 -24.01 6.60
CA GLU A 262 -0.16 -24.85 7.48
C GLU A 262 0.22 -24.18 8.81
N VAL A 263 -0.23 -22.95 9.04
CA VAL A 263 0.09 -22.18 10.26
C VAL A 263 -1.21 -21.74 10.93
N ALA A 264 -1.54 -22.36 12.05
CA ALA A 264 -2.67 -21.90 12.87
C ALA A 264 -2.31 -20.58 13.55
N GLY A 265 -3.13 -19.54 13.34
CA GLY A 265 -2.90 -18.19 13.90
C GLY A 265 -1.58 -17.57 13.47
N PRO A 266 -1.30 -17.42 12.16
CA PRO A 266 -0.05 -16.84 11.71
C PRO A 266 0.00 -15.37 12.12
N SER A 267 1.01 -15.01 12.92
CA SER A 267 1.30 -13.61 13.22
C SER A 267 2.40 -13.12 12.30
N ALA A 268 2.12 -12.04 11.57
CA ALA A 268 3.09 -11.40 10.70
C ALA A 268 4.34 -10.97 11.47
N SER A 269 4.24 -10.72 12.79
CA SER A 269 5.37 -10.39 13.68
C SER A 269 6.56 -11.35 13.57
N THR A 270 6.31 -12.63 13.23
CA THR A 270 7.35 -13.67 13.12
C THR A 270 8.12 -13.66 11.78
N PHE A 271 7.61 -12.92 10.79
CA PHE A 271 8.19 -12.91 9.44
C PHE A 271 9.54 -12.20 9.41
N LYS A 272 10.37 -12.56 8.43
CA LYS A 272 11.67 -11.92 8.19
C LYS A 272 11.76 -11.36 6.77
N THR A 273 12.52 -10.29 6.59
CA THR A 273 12.76 -9.65 5.29
C THR A 273 13.17 -10.68 4.22
N GLY A 274 12.55 -10.59 3.05
CA GLY A 274 12.73 -11.50 1.91
C GLY A 274 11.97 -12.82 2.03
N GLN A 275 11.27 -13.08 3.14
CA GLN A 275 10.47 -14.29 3.29
C GLN A 275 9.18 -14.20 2.49
N THR A 276 8.86 -15.27 1.77
CA THR A 276 7.64 -15.40 0.97
C THR A 276 6.70 -16.46 1.53
N PHE A 277 5.40 -16.22 1.42
CA PHE A 277 4.33 -17.10 1.88
C PHE A 277 3.33 -17.32 0.76
N LYS A 278 2.82 -18.55 0.64
CA LYS A 278 1.61 -18.80 -0.13
C LYS A 278 0.40 -18.52 0.75
N ILE A 279 -0.47 -17.62 0.30
CA ILE A 279 -1.68 -17.30 1.03
C ILE A 279 -2.90 -17.95 0.38
N VAL A 280 -3.88 -18.24 1.21
CA VAL A 280 -5.24 -18.60 0.81
C VAL A 280 -6.21 -17.54 1.31
N TRP A 281 -7.41 -17.53 0.73
CA TRP A 281 -8.42 -16.53 1.03
C TRP A 281 -9.60 -17.19 1.75
N LYS A 282 -9.95 -16.66 2.93
CA LYS A 282 -11.08 -17.12 3.73
C LYS A 282 -12.24 -16.14 3.57
N GLU A 283 -13.39 -16.62 3.13
CA GLU A 283 -14.60 -15.80 2.95
C GLU A 283 -15.11 -15.32 4.31
N LEU A 284 -15.52 -14.06 4.41
CA LEU A 284 -15.95 -13.41 5.65
C LEU A 284 -17.40 -12.95 5.55
N ASP A 285 -18.09 -12.88 6.69
CA ASP A 285 -19.25 -11.99 6.83
C ASP A 285 -18.75 -10.54 6.86
N PRO A 286 -19.15 -9.67 5.92
CA PRO A 286 -18.71 -8.27 5.91
C PRO A 286 -19.12 -7.49 7.17
N HIS A 287 -20.17 -7.89 7.87
CA HIS A 287 -20.64 -7.21 9.08
C HIS A 287 -19.85 -7.56 10.35
N LEU A 288 -19.18 -8.73 10.34
CA LEU A 288 -18.37 -9.28 11.44
C LEU A 288 -16.95 -9.62 10.98
N CYS A 289 -16.48 -8.95 9.93
CA CYS A 289 -15.31 -9.34 9.15
C CYS A 289 -14.04 -9.57 9.99
N ARG A 290 -13.80 -8.78 11.04
CA ARG A 290 -12.65 -8.98 11.94
C ARG A 290 -12.81 -10.19 12.84
N GLU A 291 -13.98 -10.31 13.46
CA GLU A 291 -14.29 -11.42 14.35
C GLU A 291 -14.24 -12.75 13.57
N ASP A 292 -14.73 -12.75 12.33
CA ASP A 292 -14.66 -13.87 11.40
C ASP A 292 -13.22 -14.16 10.95
N ALA A 293 -12.45 -13.13 10.59
CA ALA A 293 -11.05 -13.30 10.18
C ALA A 293 -10.22 -13.94 11.31
N LYS A 294 -10.43 -13.46 12.55
CA LYS A 294 -9.83 -14.05 13.75
C LYS A 294 -10.27 -15.50 13.96
N ALA A 295 -11.57 -15.77 13.91
CA ALA A 295 -12.12 -17.11 14.13
C ALA A 295 -11.63 -18.12 13.08
N GLN A 296 -11.36 -17.66 11.86
CA GLN A 296 -10.84 -18.47 10.77
C GLN A 296 -9.30 -18.56 10.73
N GLY A 297 -8.60 -17.94 11.69
CA GLY A 297 -7.14 -17.99 11.78
C GLY A 297 -6.43 -17.28 10.63
N CYS A 298 -6.99 -16.16 10.16
CA CYS A 298 -6.34 -15.30 9.17
C CYS A 298 -5.07 -14.64 9.75
N ILE A 299 -4.22 -14.12 8.86
CA ILE A 299 -2.94 -13.51 9.25
C ILE A 299 -3.21 -12.25 10.08
N GLU A 300 -2.69 -12.22 11.30
CA GLU A 300 -2.71 -11.03 12.15
C GLU A 300 -1.49 -10.16 11.87
N PHE A 301 -1.74 -8.99 11.31
CA PHE A 301 -0.78 -7.89 11.18
C PHE A 301 -0.94 -6.93 12.35
N LYS A 302 -0.04 -5.94 12.46
CA LYS A 302 -0.06 -5.04 13.61
C LYS A 302 -0.87 -3.77 13.38
N LYS A 303 -0.64 -3.03 12.29
CA LYS A 303 -1.31 -1.78 11.94
C LYS A 303 -1.12 -1.53 10.43
N LEU A 304 -1.97 -2.12 9.59
CA LEU A 304 -1.81 -2.02 8.13
C LEU A 304 -2.34 -0.68 7.64
N GLU A 305 -1.51 0.12 6.97
CA GLU A 305 -1.93 1.45 6.54
C GLU A 305 -1.94 1.60 5.02
N GLY A 306 -0.94 2.29 4.45
CA GLY A 306 -0.89 2.66 3.05
C GLY A 306 -1.03 1.47 2.11
N ALA A 307 -1.65 1.70 0.95
CA ALA A 307 -1.80 0.68 -0.09
C ALA A 307 -1.64 1.25 -1.50
N PHE A 308 -1.03 0.46 -2.40
CA PHE A 308 -0.90 0.84 -3.81
C PHE A 308 -0.86 -0.40 -4.72
N PHE A 309 -1.47 -0.32 -5.91
CA PHE A 309 -1.38 -1.39 -6.90
C PHE A 309 -0.65 -0.92 -8.15
N GLN A 310 0.42 -1.62 -8.53
CA GLN A 310 1.11 -1.36 -9.79
C GLN A 310 1.74 -2.63 -10.35
N ALA A 311 1.70 -2.75 -11.68
CA ALA A 311 2.39 -3.80 -12.43
C ALA A 311 2.11 -5.23 -11.91
N GLY A 312 0.87 -5.49 -11.47
CA GLY A 312 0.43 -6.79 -11.00
C GLY A 312 0.82 -7.11 -9.55
N VAL A 313 1.20 -6.10 -8.77
CA VAL A 313 1.61 -6.24 -7.37
C VAL A 313 0.83 -5.24 -6.51
N PHE A 314 0.27 -5.75 -5.42
CA PHE A 314 -0.34 -4.97 -4.36
C PHE A 314 0.70 -4.73 -3.27
N TRP A 315 1.02 -3.47 -3.02
CA TRP A 315 1.93 -3.01 -1.97
C TRP A 315 1.12 -2.49 -0.80
N PHE A 316 1.65 -2.72 0.39
CA PHE A 316 1.10 -2.16 1.62
C PHE A 316 2.14 -2.19 2.74
N ASP A 317 2.02 -1.30 3.71
CA ASP A 317 2.86 -1.26 4.90
C ASP A 317 2.16 -1.85 6.14
N ASP A 318 2.95 -2.01 7.20
CA ASP A 318 2.50 -2.33 8.55
C ASP A 318 3.28 -1.43 9.50
N SER A 319 2.65 -0.34 9.89
CA SER A 319 3.28 0.91 10.30
C SER A 319 4.03 0.84 11.63
N SER A 320 3.51 0.09 12.60
CA SER A 320 4.16 -0.09 13.92
C SER A 320 4.68 -1.51 14.17
N ALA A 321 4.97 -2.25 13.09
CA ALA A 321 5.52 -3.60 13.14
C ALA A 321 7.06 -3.67 13.17
N GLY A 322 7.57 -4.90 13.22
CA GLY A 322 8.99 -5.18 13.30
C GLY A 322 9.53 -5.21 14.73
N GLU A 323 10.76 -5.71 14.90
CA GLU A 323 11.37 -5.87 16.22
C GLU A 323 11.51 -4.55 17.00
N LYS A 324 11.61 -3.43 16.28
CA LYS A 324 11.73 -2.07 16.84
C LYS A 324 10.44 -1.25 16.78
N ASN A 325 9.34 -1.81 16.28
CA ASN A 325 8.09 -1.07 16.03
C ASN A 325 8.26 0.14 15.10
N LEU A 326 9.16 0.04 14.12
CA LEU A 326 9.46 1.11 13.16
C LEU A 326 8.71 0.96 11.84
N GLY A 327 8.13 -0.22 11.61
CA GLY A 327 7.34 -0.50 10.43
C GLY A 327 7.94 -1.53 9.48
N ARG A 328 7.09 -2.02 8.59
CA ARG A 328 7.40 -3.00 7.55
C ARG A 328 6.69 -2.63 6.26
N ILE A 329 7.24 -3.10 5.13
CA ILE A 329 6.61 -2.99 3.81
C ILE A 329 6.47 -4.40 3.25
N TYR A 330 5.27 -4.72 2.79
CA TYR A 330 4.93 -5.98 2.15
C TYR A 330 4.58 -5.77 0.69
N ARG A 331 4.71 -6.86 -0.08
CA ARG A 331 4.06 -6.96 -1.39
C ARG A 331 3.32 -8.28 -1.53
N TYR A 332 2.13 -8.20 -2.10
CA TYR A 332 1.33 -9.34 -2.49
C TYR A 332 1.22 -9.42 -4.02
N ILE A 333 1.43 -10.62 -4.54
CA ILE A 333 1.42 -10.93 -5.96
C ILE A 333 0.20 -11.82 -6.25
N PRO A 334 -0.92 -11.25 -6.77
CA PRO A 334 -2.13 -12.00 -7.07
C PRO A 334 -1.90 -13.18 -8.01
N GLY A 335 -1.10 -12.98 -9.07
CA GLY A 335 -0.86 -13.99 -10.10
C GLY A 335 -0.24 -15.30 -9.60
N THR A 336 0.39 -15.28 -8.41
CA THR A 336 1.00 -16.46 -7.79
C THR A 336 0.49 -16.72 -6.38
N ASN A 337 -0.45 -15.92 -5.85
CA ASN A 337 -0.86 -15.89 -4.44
C ASN A 337 0.33 -15.86 -3.47
N THR A 338 1.33 -15.03 -3.76
CA THR A 338 2.53 -14.91 -2.91
C THR A 338 2.48 -13.61 -2.12
N LEU A 339 2.58 -13.69 -0.80
CA LEU A 339 2.87 -12.56 0.08
C LEU A 339 4.37 -12.55 0.40
N GLU A 340 5.00 -11.38 0.39
CA GLU A 340 6.41 -11.21 0.74
C GLU A 340 6.58 -10.06 1.72
N LEU A 341 7.36 -10.26 2.78
CA LEU A 341 7.89 -9.17 3.59
C LEU A 341 9.09 -8.56 2.85
N PHE A 342 8.85 -7.45 2.14
CA PHE A 342 9.84 -6.81 1.29
C PHE A 342 10.91 -6.08 2.11
N TYR A 343 10.48 -5.35 3.14
CA TYR A 343 11.39 -4.56 3.98
C TYR A 343 10.90 -4.50 5.44
N GLU A 344 11.84 -4.53 6.39
CA GLU A 344 11.61 -4.23 7.81
C GLU A 344 12.65 -3.20 8.24
N ALA A 345 12.22 -2.10 8.86
CA ALA A 345 13.15 -1.08 9.33
C ALA A 345 13.94 -1.57 10.54
N THR A 346 15.23 -1.25 10.57
CA THR A 346 16.10 -1.52 11.73
C THR A 346 16.66 -0.26 12.37
N ASP A 347 16.44 0.91 11.76
CA ASP A 347 16.84 2.22 12.26
C ASP A 347 15.75 3.24 11.87
N ALA A 348 15.35 4.11 12.81
CA ALA A 348 14.34 5.15 12.56
C ALA A 348 14.79 6.13 11.46
N LYS A 349 16.10 6.25 11.20
CA LYS A 349 16.61 7.03 10.06
C LYS A 349 16.19 6.47 8.70
N GLU A 350 15.91 5.17 8.63
CA GLU A 350 15.47 4.50 7.41
C GLU A 350 13.96 4.64 7.23
N MET A 351 13.20 4.35 8.28
CA MET A 351 11.74 4.38 8.24
C MET A 351 11.23 4.38 9.68
N GLU A 352 10.22 5.19 9.95
CA GLU A 352 9.47 5.22 11.20
C GLU A 352 7.99 5.43 10.88
N SER A 353 7.13 4.49 11.29
CA SER A 353 5.68 4.54 11.05
C SER A 353 5.32 4.86 9.58
N PRO A 354 5.74 4.02 8.61
CA PRO A 354 5.34 4.20 7.23
C PRO A 354 3.82 4.11 7.13
N ASP A 355 3.21 5.13 6.55
CA ASP A 355 1.78 5.20 6.28
C ASP A 355 1.58 5.37 4.77
N ASN A 356 1.04 6.49 4.27
CA ASN A 356 0.52 6.49 2.90
C ASN A 356 1.63 6.22 1.87
N ILE A 357 1.38 5.30 0.94
CA ILE A 357 2.37 4.90 -0.08
C ILE A 357 1.95 5.28 -1.50
N ALA A 358 2.94 5.53 -2.34
CA ALA A 358 2.76 5.81 -3.76
C ALA A 358 3.91 5.26 -4.59
N MET A 359 3.59 4.73 -5.77
CA MET A 359 4.64 4.34 -6.72
C MET A 359 5.04 5.54 -7.58
N THR A 360 6.34 5.73 -7.74
CA THR A 360 6.89 6.81 -8.56
C THR A 360 6.84 6.48 -10.05
N PRO A 361 6.87 7.49 -10.95
CA PRO A 361 6.94 7.25 -12.40
C PRO A 361 8.16 6.44 -12.85
N TRP A 362 9.25 6.46 -12.09
CA TRP A 362 10.47 5.70 -12.36
C TRP A 362 10.52 4.33 -11.67
N GLY A 363 9.54 4.00 -10.84
CA GLY A 363 9.34 2.65 -10.32
C GLY A 363 9.86 2.36 -8.91
N ASP A 364 10.32 3.37 -8.17
CA ASP A 364 10.54 3.23 -6.72
C ASP A 364 9.23 3.38 -5.96
N LEU A 365 9.08 2.69 -4.84
CA LEU A 365 7.98 2.90 -3.90
C LEU A 365 8.34 4.03 -2.96
N TRP A 366 7.45 5.00 -2.82
CA TRP A 366 7.54 6.07 -1.85
C TRP A 366 6.52 5.87 -0.75
N PHE A 367 6.87 6.33 0.44
CA PHE A 367 6.01 6.34 1.61
C PHE A 367 6.22 7.65 2.37
N VAL A 368 5.18 8.09 3.05
CA VAL A 368 5.25 9.15 4.06
C VAL A 368 5.18 8.55 5.45
N GLU A 369 5.69 9.28 6.43
CA GLU A 369 5.75 8.85 7.83
C GLU A 369 4.68 9.56 8.67
N ASP A 370 4.09 8.81 9.60
CA ASP A 370 3.25 9.28 10.72
C ASP A 370 3.94 8.89 12.06
N GLY A 371 5.11 9.47 12.27
CA GLY A 371 6.02 9.15 13.36
C GLY A 371 5.85 10.06 14.57
N ALA A 372 6.96 10.30 15.29
CA ALA A 372 6.97 11.12 16.49
C ALA A 372 7.02 12.65 16.21
N GLY A 373 6.73 13.08 14.97
CA GLY A 373 6.72 14.48 14.55
C GLY A 373 8.01 15.01 13.92
N ASP A 374 8.86 14.14 13.35
CA ASP A 374 9.99 14.50 12.46
C ASP A 374 9.78 13.82 11.10
N ASP A 375 8.57 14.00 10.55
CA ASP A 375 8.04 13.15 9.49
C ASP A 375 8.56 13.50 8.09
N ARG A 376 8.78 12.45 7.30
CA ARG A 376 9.46 12.54 6.01
C ARG A 376 8.67 11.85 4.91
N LEU A 377 8.94 12.27 3.69
CA LEU A 377 8.67 11.47 2.50
C LEU A 377 9.96 10.76 2.12
N MET A 378 9.89 9.44 2.09
CA MET A 378 11.01 8.54 1.87
C MET A 378 10.77 7.68 0.63
N GLY A 379 11.85 7.18 0.03
CA GLY A 379 11.78 6.25 -1.10
C GLY A 379 12.57 4.98 -0.84
N ILE A 380 12.04 3.86 -1.32
CA ILE A 380 12.69 2.56 -1.34
C ILE A 380 12.83 2.07 -2.79
N THR A 381 14.07 1.70 -3.14
CA THR A 381 14.43 1.15 -4.45
C THR A 381 14.11 -0.35 -4.55
N PRO A 382 14.08 -0.95 -5.76
CA PRO A 382 13.95 -2.40 -5.93
C PRO A 382 14.98 -3.21 -5.15
N GLU A 383 16.18 -2.66 -4.95
CA GLU A 383 17.27 -3.26 -4.18
C GLU A 383 17.11 -3.10 -2.65
N GLY A 384 16.00 -2.52 -2.18
CA GLY A 384 15.75 -2.28 -0.76
C GLY A 384 16.55 -1.13 -0.16
N LYS A 385 17.20 -0.29 -0.99
CA LYS A 385 17.88 0.92 -0.52
C LYS A 385 16.89 2.04 -0.25
N ILE A 386 16.95 2.58 0.96
CA ILE A 386 16.19 3.74 1.42
C ILE A 386 16.89 5.06 1.09
N TYR A 387 16.11 6.10 0.79
CA TYR A 387 16.59 7.48 0.68
C TYR A 387 15.51 8.51 1.05
N PRO A 388 15.88 9.68 1.61
CA PRO A 388 14.93 10.76 1.86
C PRO A 388 14.62 11.55 0.58
N PHE A 389 13.41 12.11 0.52
CA PHE A 389 13.01 13.05 -0.54
C PHE A 389 12.35 14.32 -0.01
N ALA A 390 11.60 14.29 1.07
CA ALA A 390 11.10 15.50 1.71
C ALA A 390 11.09 15.35 3.23
N HIS A 391 11.13 16.47 3.94
CA HIS A 391 11.03 16.48 5.40
C HIS A 391 10.18 17.67 5.83
N ASN A 392 9.10 17.38 6.55
CA ASN A 392 8.27 18.41 7.18
C ASN A 392 9.08 19.17 8.24
N ARG A 393 9.35 20.45 7.99
CA ARG A 393 10.00 21.35 8.96
C ARG A 393 9.03 22.34 9.60
N LEU A 394 7.80 22.38 9.09
CA LEU A 394 6.78 23.32 9.48
C LEU A 394 6.29 23.07 10.91
N ASN A 395 6.06 21.79 11.24
CA ASN A 395 5.60 21.31 12.53
C ASN A 395 5.79 19.79 12.61
N GLY A 396 5.40 19.18 13.74
CA GLY A 396 5.38 17.72 13.90
C GLY A 396 4.04 17.09 13.54
N SER A 397 3.35 17.62 12.52
CA SER A 397 2.20 16.93 11.93
C SER A 397 2.72 15.96 10.87
N GLU A 398 2.02 14.84 10.74
CA GLU A 398 2.29 13.85 9.72
C GLU A 398 2.22 14.40 8.29
N MET A 399 2.94 13.72 7.40
CA MET A 399 2.84 13.91 5.95
C MET A 399 1.88 12.84 5.40
N THR A 400 0.97 13.22 4.50
CA THR A 400 -0.07 12.30 4.00
C THR A 400 -0.29 12.44 2.48
N GLY A 401 -0.94 11.44 1.89
CA GLY A 401 -1.47 11.44 0.53
C GLY A 401 -0.49 11.75 -0.61
N PRO A 402 0.73 11.18 -0.67
CA PRO A 402 1.60 11.39 -1.82
C PRO A 402 0.96 10.87 -3.12
N THR A 403 0.93 11.69 -4.17
CA THR A 403 0.44 11.25 -5.50
C THR A 403 1.07 12.07 -6.62
N PHE A 404 1.28 11.47 -7.79
CA PHE A 404 1.86 12.16 -8.95
C PHE A 404 0.77 12.66 -9.90
N SER A 405 1.00 13.82 -10.52
CA SER A 405 0.23 14.22 -11.70
C SER A 405 0.24 13.13 -12.77
N PRO A 406 -0.78 13.01 -13.63
CA PRO A 406 -0.83 11.98 -14.67
C PRO A 406 0.39 11.97 -15.62
N ASP A 407 1.02 13.13 -15.83
CA ASP A 407 2.23 13.27 -16.64
C ASP A 407 3.54 12.98 -15.87
N GLY A 408 3.45 12.68 -14.58
CA GLY A 408 4.59 12.36 -13.69
C GLY A 408 5.49 13.54 -13.33
N ASN A 409 5.16 14.77 -13.73
CA ASN A 409 6.05 15.94 -13.58
C ASN A 409 5.85 16.72 -12.28
N THR A 410 4.75 16.47 -11.55
CA THR A 410 4.45 17.11 -10.27
C THR A 410 4.09 16.05 -9.24
N LEU A 411 4.76 16.06 -8.09
CA LEU A 411 4.32 15.34 -6.90
C LEU A 411 3.39 16.26 -6.11
N PHE A 412 2.27 15.73 -5.66
CA PHE A 412 1.43 16.33 -4.64
C PHE A 412 1.59 15.55 -3.34
N VAL A 413 1.63 16.26 -2.21
CA VAL A 413 1.67 15.67 -0.87
C VAL A 413 1.05 16.64 0.12
N ASN A 414 0.51 16.15 1.22
CA ASN A 414 -0.10 16.95 2.26
C ASN A 414 0.77 16.99 3.53
N ILE A 415 0.60 18.05 4.31
CA ILE A 415 0.76 18.02 5.76
C ILE A 415 -0.66 18.05 6.33
N GLN A 416 -0.97 17.13 7.26
CA GLN A 416 -2.35 16.91 7.69
C GLN A 416 -2.91 18.08 8.50
N SER A 417 -2.13 18.63 9.45
CA SER A 417 -2.61 19.65 10.40
C SER A 417 -1.59 20.76 10.73
N PRO A 418 -1.97 22.05 10.63
CA PRO A 418 -3.08 22.55 9.81
C PRO A 418 -2.91 22.12 8.36
N GLY A 419 -4.02 21.72 7.72
CA GLY A 419 -4.00 21.11 6.40
C GLY A 419 -3.33 21.96 5.33
N ARG A 420 -2.31 21.41 4.65
CA ARG A 420 -1.64 22.06 3.50
C ARG A 420 -1.35 21.06 2.39
N THR A 421 -1.77 21.37 1.17
CA THR A 421 -1.42 20.58 -0.02
C THR A 421 -0.29 21.26 -0.78
N PHE A 422 0.79 20.53 -1.02
CA PHE A 422 1.97 20.96 -1.74
C PHE A 422 1.95 20.44 -3.17
N ALA A 423 2.41 21.23 -4.12
CA ALA A 423 2.79 20.80 -5.46
C ALA A 423 4.31 20.95 -5.60
N ILE A 424 5.03 19.85 -5.81
CA ILE A 424 6.48 19.75 -5.86
C ILE A 424 6.93 19.37 -7.27
N TRP A 425 7.92 20.06 -7.81
CA TRP A 425 8.50 19.77 -9.13
C TRP A 425 10.00 19.99 -9.13
N GLY A 426 10.69 19.36 -10.07
CA GLY A 426 12.14 19.44 -10.17
C GLY A 426 12.70 18.35 -11.07
N PRO A 427 13.99 18.02 -10.93
CA PRO A 427 14.67 17.02 -11.74
C PRO A 427 14.30 15.59 -11.30
N PHE A 428 13.01 15.23 -11.38
CA PHE A 428 12.58 13.85 -11.16
C PHE A 428 13.31 12.90 -12.10
N ALA A 429 13.60 11.68 -11.61
CA ALA A 429 14.15 10.63 -12.43
C ALA A 429 13.17 10.31 -13.58
N ARG A 430 13.74 10.00 -14.75
CA ARG A 430 12.93 9.67 -15.93
C ARG A 430 12.17 8.37 -15.70
N SER A 431 10.95 8.31 -16.23
CA SER A 431 10.15 7.09 -16.21
C SER A 431 10.95 5.89 -16.72
N ASN A 432 10.92 4.80 -15.96
CA ASN A 432 11.70 3.61 -16.24
C ASN A 432 10.83 2.37 -16.00
N SER A 433 10.22 1.89 -17.07
CA SER A 433 9.34 0.72 -16.99
C SER A 433 10.06 -0.57 -16.59
N ALA A 434 11.37 -0.68 -16.87
CA ALA A 434 12.16 -1.83 -16.44
C ALA A 434 12.33 -1.84 -14.92
N ARG A 435 12.70 -0.68 -14.34
CA ARG A 435 12.82 -0.51 -12.89
C ARG A 435 11.50 -0.69 -12.16
N ALA A 436 10.40 -0.15 -12.70
CA ALA A 436 9.06 -0.39 -12.15
C ALA A 436 8.67 -1.89 -12.17
N ARG A 437 9.08 -2.61 -13.23
CA ARG A 437 8.91 -4.06 -13.31
C ARG A 437 9.81 -4.82 -12.34
N GLU A 438 11.03 -4.35 -12.07
CA GLU A 438 11.93 -4.95 -11.07
C GLU A 438 11.36 -4.81 -9.66
N MET A 439 10.92 -3.59 -9.31
CA MET A 439 10.23 -3.33 -8.05
C MET A 439 9.05 -4.28 -7.89
N SER A 440 8.24 -4.40 -8.95
CA SER A 440 7.03 -5.21 -8.99
C SER A 440 7.25 -6.61 -9.57
N TYR A 441 8.49 -7.13 -9.58
CA TYR A 441 8.77 -8.36 -10.32
C TYR A 441 8.09 -9.56 -9.68
N ALA A 442 7.17 -10.13 -10.45
CA ALA A 442 6.53 -11.40 -10.18
C ALA A 442 6.81 -12.33 -11.36
N VAL A 443 7.52 -13.44 -11.14
CA VAL A 443 7.59 -14.50 -12.15
C VAL A 443 6.16 -14.97 -12.42
N PRO A 444 5.65 -14.94 -13.67
CA PRO A 444 4.31 -15.45 -13.97
C PRO A 444 4.20 -16.91 -13.53
N SER A 445 3.05 -17.31 -12.99
CA SER A 445 2.85 -18.70 -12.60
C SER A 445 3.03 -19.63 -13.81
N LYS A 446 3.38 -20.91 -13.60
CA LYS A 446 3.71 -21.86 -14.69
C LYS A 446 2.64 -21.92 -15.80
N ASN A 447 1.38 -21.66 -15.47
CA ASN A 447 0.25 -21.68 -16.41
C ASN A 447 0.10 -20.38 -17.23
N PHE A 448 0.63 -19.25 -16.74
CA PHE A 448 0.65 -17.95 -17.42
C PHE A 448 2.04 -17.56 -17.95
N ALA A 449 3.07 -18.31 -17.55
CA ALA A 449 4.40 -18.18 -18.12
C ALA A 449 4.32 -18.53 -19.63
N PRO A 450 5.02 -17.77 -20.49
CA PRO A 450 5.07 -18.09 -21.90
C PRO A 450 5.62 -19.50 -22.08
N GLN A 451 4.86 -20.32 -22.80
CA GLN A 451 5.34 -21.62 -23.26
C GLN A 451 6.32 -21.34 -24.39
N VAL A 452 7.61 -21.37 -24.06
CA VAL A 452 8.68 -21.10 -25.02
C VAL A 452 9.25 -22.38 -25.59
N SER A 453 9.72 -22.32 -26.83
CA SER A 453 10.45 -23.45 -27.42
C SER A 453 11.80 -23.65 -26.73
N ASN A 454 12.38 -24.87 -26.82
CA ASN A 454 13.74 -25.13 -26.32
C ASN A 454 14.77 -24.15 -26.91
N LYS A 455 14.54 -23.68 -28.13
CA LYS A 455 15.41 -22.70 -28.80
C LYS A 455 15.43 -21.36 -28.07
N VAL A 456 14.25 -20.88 -27.66
CA VAL A 456 14.11 -19.64 -26.89
C VAL A 456 14.68 -19.78 -25.49
N ALA A 457 14.48 -20.93 -24.84
CA ALA A 457 15.07 -21.21 -23.54
C ALA A 457 16.62 -21.22 -23.59
N GLN A 458 17.20 -21.89 -24.60
CA GLN A 458 18.65 -21.89 -24.81
C GLN A 458 19.20 -20.51 -25.18
N PHE A 459 18.47 -19.74 -25.99
CA PHE A 459 18.86 -18.36 -26.28
C PHE A 459 18.88 -17.52 -25.01
N ALA A 460 17.84 -17.62 -24.17
CA ALA A 460 17.76 -16.93 -22.89
C ALA A 460 19.01 -17.26 -22.03
N GLU A 461 19.33 -18.54 -21.87
CA GLU A 461 20.52 -18.99 -21.14
C GLU A 461 21.83 -18.46 -21.75
N SER A 462 21.99 -18.56 -23.07
CA SER A 462 23.21 -18.12 -23.77
C SER A 462 23.45 -16.60 -23.70
N GLN A 463 22.38 -15.83 -23.61
CA GLN A 463 22.42 -14.36 -23.57
C GLN A 463 22.32 -13.81 -22.14
N GLY A 464 22.23 -14.67 -21.12
CA GLY A 464 22.03 -14.24 -19.73
C GLY A 464 20.70 -13.52 -19.50
N MET A 465 19.68 -13.83 -20.30
CA MET A 465 18.35 -13.23 -20.25
C MET A 465 17.36 -14.15 -19.52
N SER A 466 16.29 -13.59 -18.99
CA SER A 466 15.15 -14.37 -18.51
C SER A 466 14.37 -15.01 -19.67
N ILE A 467 13.70 -16.12 -19.39
CA ILE A 467 12.78 -16.80 -20.34
C ILE A 467 11.69 -15.84 -20.83
N LEU A 468 11.23 -14.91 -19.99
CA LEU A 468 10.20 -13.93 -20.35
C LEU A 468 10.71 -12.93 -21.40
N GLU A 469 11.93 -12.43 -21.23
CA GLU A 469 12.54 -11.49 -22.16
C GLU A 469 12.81 -12.16 -23.50
N ALA A 470 13.34 -13.39 -23.50
CA ALA A 470 13.52 -14.16 -24.72
C ALA A 470 12.17 -14.44 -25.40
N ALA A 471 11.12 -14.79 -24.65
CA ALA A 471 9.77 -14.97 -25.19
C ALA A 471 9.18 -13.69 -25.80
N ALA A 472 9.52 -12.52 -25.23
CA ALA A 472 9.10 -11.23 -25.74
C ALA A 472 9.82 -10.92 -27.05
N PHE A 473 11.14 -11.14 -27.11
CA PHE A 473 11.92 -10.97 -28.33
C PHE A 473 11.41 -11.82 -29.49
N GLU A 474 11.02 -13.07 -29.22
CA GLU A 474 10.50 -13.98 -30.25
C GLU A 474 9.20 -13.41 -30.82
N ARG A 475 8.30 -13.00 -29.94
CA ARG A 475 6.98 -12.44 -30.30
C ARG A 475 7.09 -11.13 -31.07
N HIS A 476 8.15 -10.36 -30.84
CA HIS A 476 8.45 -9.15 -31.59
C HIS A 476 9.27 -9.40 -32.87
N GLY A 477 9.43 -10.66 -33.28
CA GLY A 477 10.05 -11.03 -34.55
C GLY A 477 11.57 -10.90 -34.57
N LEU A 478 12.21 -10.75 -33.40
CA LEU A 478 13.67 -10.82 -33.31
C LEU A 478 14.09 -12.28 -33.57
N LYS A 479 15.18 -12.43 -34.34
CA LYS A 479 15.76 -13.76 -34.57
C LYS A 479 16.47 -14.23 -33.31
N ILE A 480 15.83 -15.18 -32.66
CA ILE A 480 16.33 -16.01 -31.57
C ILE A 480 17.01 -17.24 -32.15
#